data_AF-A0A973EP43-F1
#
_entry.id   AF-A0A973EP43-F1
#
_cell.length_a   1.000
_cell.length_b   1.000
_cell.length_c   1.000
_cell.angle_alpha   90.00
_cell.angle_beta   90.00
_cell.angle_gamma   90.00
#
_symmetry.space_group_name_H-M   'P 1'
#
loop_
_entity.id
_entity.type
_entity.pdbx_description
1 polymer ?
#
loop_
_entity_poly.entity_id
_entity_poly.type
_entity_poly.pdbx_seq_one_letter_code
_entity_poly.pdbx_strand_id
1 'polypeptide(L)'
;MSFFVWCKNEECRIPGFRCLLCREDCYSLRYGSGQADGSLEILVKSGKLRERFVMKRKGNNVASIGAVAGEADVGREFESREEDAVQEQQGIFLMEDGKLKPFNRDDYTTSILYEVVEAYTVECRLVRPEDPGTVVYEGRKPSRKTVPICIRKNGECEMLSSWEDLETRPELLSDACEVVGATPLKQAFVLRRK
;
A
#
# COMPACT_ATOMS: atom_id res chain seq x y z
N MET A 1 -6.46 -22.38 -26.90
CA MET A 1 -7.72 -23.13 -26.68
C MET A 1 -8.63 -22.27 -25.82
N SER A 2 -9.82 -21.90 -26.31
CA SER A 2 -10.78 -21.08 -25.56
C SER A 2 -11.61 -21.99 -24.65
N PHE A 3 -11.39 -21.88 -23.33
CA PHE A 3 -12.18 -22.59 -22.33
C PHE A 3 -13.49 -21.81 -22.09
N PHE A 4 -14.62 -22.48 -22.28
CA PHE A 4 -15.96 -21.95 -21.98
C PHE A 4 -16.56 -22.69 -20.78
N VAL A 5 -17.28 -21.96 -19.94
CA VAL A 5 -17.96 -22.48 -18.74
C VAL A 5 -19.44 -22.12 -18.79
N TRP A 6 -20.28 -22.97 -18.22
CA TRP A 6 -21.71 -22.70 -18.08
C TRP A 6 -21.93 -21.78 -16.88
N CYS A 7 -22.44 -20.56 -17.13
CA CYS A 7 -22.78 -19.61 -16.09
C CYS A 7 -24.18 -19.92 -15.54
N LYS A 8 -24.31 -20.04 -14.22
CA LYS A 8 -25.64 -20.21 -13.59
C LYS A 8 -26.43 -18.90 -13.52
N ASN A 9 -25.74 -17.75 -13.52
CA ASN A 9 -26.36 -16.43 -13.44
C ASN A 9 -26.89 -15.96 -14.81
N GLU A 10 -26.08 -16.11 -15.86
CA GLU A 10 -26.48 -15.74 -17.24
C GLU A 10 -27.17 -16.88 -18.01
N GLU A 11 -27.32 -18.07 -17.40
CA GLU A 11 -27.86 -19.30 -18.00
C GLU A 11 -27.31 -19.62 -19.40
N CYS A 12 -26.05 -19.28 -19.67
CA CYS A 12 -25.42 -19.46 -20.97
C CYS A 12 -23.93 -19.83 -20.86
N ARG A 13 -23.32 -20.26 -21.98
CA ARG A 13 -21.87 -20.51 -22.04
C ARG A 13 -21.12 -19.20 -22.20
N ILE A 14 -20.30 -18.88 -21.21
CA ILE A 14 -19.41 -17.72 -21.22
C ILE A 14 -17.95 -18.17 -21.26
N PRO A 15 -17.03 -17.33 -21.74
CA PRO A 15 -15.60 -17.61 -21.60
C PRO A 15 -15.21 -17.76 -20.11
N GLY A 16 -14.36 -18.74 -19.79
CA GLY A 16 -13.95 -19.06 -18.42
C GLY A 16 -13.42 -17.86 -17.62
N PHE A 17 -12.77 -16.89 -18.28
CA PHE A 17 -12.27 -15.68 -17.63
C PHE A 17 -13.38 -14.75 -17.12
N ARG A 18 -14.54 -14.65 -17.79
CA ARG A 18 -15.67 -13.83 -17.29
C ARG A 18 -16.18 -14.37 -15.96
N CYS A 19 -16.20 -15.70 -15.83
CA CYS A 19 -16.58 -16.37 -14.59
C CYS A 19 -15.57 -16.12 -13.44
N LEU A 20 -14.27 -16.09 -13.73
CA LEU A 20 -13.24 -15.77 -12.73
C LEU A 20 -13.33 -14.32 -12.23
N LEU A 21 -13.83 -13.41 -13.06
CA LEU A 21 -14.02 -12.00 -12.71
C LEU A 21 -15.27 -11.76 -11.85
N CYS A 22 -16.36 -12.49 -12.08
CA CYS A 22 -17.58 -12.33 -11.26
C CYS A 22 -17.51 -13.03 -9.90
N ARG A 23 -16.56 -13.96 -9.69
CA ARG A 23 -16.31 -14.68 -8.41
C ARG A 23 -17.51 -15.44 -7.82
N GLU A 24 -18.60 -15.63 -8.58
CA GLU A 24 -19.72 -16.45 -8.13
C GLU A 24 -19.41 -17.94 -8.29
N ASP A 25 -20.06 -18.79 -7.47
CA ASP A 25 -19.87 -20.25 -7.31
C ASP A 25 -20.22 -21.11 -8.55
N CYS A 26 -19.86 -20.63 -9.74
CA CYS A 26 -19.99 -21.33 -11.00
C CYS A 26 -18.86 -22.36 -11.22
N TYR A 27 -17.84 -22.38 -10.34
CA TYR A 27 -16.64 -23.21 -10.46
C TYR A 27 -16.67 -24.53 -9.68
N SER A 28 -17.83 -25.01 -9.26
CA SER A 28 -17.97 -26.17 -8.36
C SER A 28 -17.53 -27.54 -8.92
N LEU A 29 -16.80 -27.61 -10.04
CA LEU A 29 -16.38 -28.90 -10.61
C LEU A 29 -14.90 -29.05 -10.96
N ARG A 30 -14.04 -28.05 -10.72
CA ARG A 30 -12.58 -28.19 -10.98
C ARG A 30 -11.73 -27.46 -9.95
N TYR A 31 -11.86 -27.84 -8.68
CA TYR A 31 -10.86 -27.46 -7.67
C TYR A 31 -9.62 -28.34 -7.82
N GLY A 32 -8.74 -27.92 -8.74
CA GLY A 32 -7.31 -28.22 -8.73
C GLY A 32 -6.58 -26.89 -8.70
N SER A 33 -6.22 -26.44 -7.50
CA SER A 33 -5.66 -25.14 -7.14
C SER A 33 -4.25 -24.91 -7.70
N GLY A 34 -4.13 -24.65 -9.00
CA GLY A 34 -2.84 -24.30 -9.62
C GLY A 34 -2.89 -23.64 -11.01
N GLN A 35 -4.06 -23.47 -11.63
CA GLN A 35 -4.17 -22.94 -13.00
C GLN A 35 -4.55 -21.45 -13.10
N ALA A 36 -4.93 -20.81 -12.00
CA ALA A 36 -5.32 -19.40 -12.00
C ALA A 36 -4.11 -18.47 -12.24
N ASP A 37 -2.97 -18.74 -11.61
CA ASP A 37 -1.73 -17.95 -11.79
C ASP A 37 -1.17 -18.05 -13.22
N GLY A 38 -1.18 -19.25 -13.80
CA GLY A 38 -0.69 -19.46 -15.17
C GLY A 38 -1.52 -18.71 -16.22
N SER A 39 -2.82 -18.52 -15.98
CA SER A 39 -3.70 -17.83 -16.94
C SER A 39 -3.44 -16.33 -16.98
N LEU A 40 -3.09 -15.71 -15.85
CA LEU A 40 -2.71 -14.30 -15.77
C LEU A 40 -1.35 -14.05 -16.42
N GLU A 41 -0.36 -14.90 -16.13
CA GLU A 41 0.94 -14.84 -16.79
C GLU A 41 0.83 -14.96 -18.31
N ILE A 42 -0.02 -15.86 -18.81
CA ILE A 42 -0.25 -16.01 -20.26
C ILE A 42 -0.84 -14.73 -20.85
N LEU A 43 -1.72 -14.02 -20.13
CA LEU A 43 -2.31 -12.77 -20.60
C LEU A 43 -1.29 -11.63 -20.64
N VAL A 44 -0.44 -11.51 -19.62
CA VAL A 44 0.67 -10.55 -19.58
C VAL A 44 1.67 -10.85 -20.71
N LYS A 45 2.08 -12.14 -20.85
CA LYS A 45 3.00 -12.60 -21.91
C LYS A 45 2.39 -12.46 -23.32
N SER A 46 1.06 -12.51 -23.45
CA SER A 46 0.38 -12.31 -24.74
C SER A 46 0.35 -10.85 -25.22
N GLY A 47 0.78 -9.91 -24.37
CA GLY A 47 0.81 -8.48 -24.68
C GLY A 47 -0.57 -7.82 -24.74
N LYS A 48 -1.65 -8.53 -24.41
CA LYS A 48 -3.03 -8.02 -24.44
C LYS A 48 -3.42 -7.23 -23.19
N LEU A 49 -2.69 -7.40 -22.10
CA LEU A 49 -2.88 -6.72 -20.84
C LEU A 49 -1.51 -6.35 -20.26
N ARG A 50 -1.44 -5.21 -19.58
CA ARG A 50 -0.27 -4.76 -18.82
C ARG A 50 -0.67 -4.52 -17.37
N GLU A 51 0.21 -4.91 -16.45
CA GLU A 51 0.09 -4.54 -15.04
C GLU A 51 0.43 -3.07 -14.86
N ARG A 52 -0.33 -2.40 -13.99
CA ARG A 52 -0.08 -1.02 -13.56
C ARG A 52 -0.34 -0.87 -12.09
N PHE A 53 0.44 0.01 -11.47
CA PHE A 53 0.24 0.38 -10.09
C PHE A 53 -0.60 1.65 -10.00
N VAL A 54 -1.66 1.56 -9.19
CA VAL A 54 -2.57 2.65 -8.88
C VAL A 54 -2.33 3.07 -7.44
N MET A 55 -2.00 4.34 -7.25
CA MET A 55 -1.79 4.94 -5.94
C MET A 55 -3.01 5.79 -5.58
N LYS A 56 -3.82 5.31 -4.62
CA LYS A 56 -5.00 6.05 -4.15
C LYS A 56 -4.67 6.83 -2.89
N ARG A 57 -4.92 8.13 -2.89
CA ARG A 57 -4.63 8.98 -1.73
C ARG A 57 -5.52 8.61 -0.54
N LYS A 58 -4.92 8.33 0.62
CA LYS A 58 -5.62 8.21 1.90
C LYS A 58 -6.04 9.59 2.39
N GLY A 59 -7.14 9.65 3.15
CA GLY A 59 -7.54 10.88 3.86
C GLY A 59 -6.46 11.33 4.85
N ASN A 60 -6.56 12.56 5.37
CA ASN A 60 -5.56 13.19 6.25
C ASN A 60 -5.33 12.49 7.62
N ASN A 61 -5.87 11.29 7.84
CA ASN A 61 -5.67 10.53 9.06
C ASN A 61 -4.38 9.70 8.94
N VAL A 62 -3.26 10.35 9.24
CA VAL A 62 -1.88 9.81 9.21
C VAL A 62 -1.63 8.80 10.36
N ALA A 63 -2.56 8.72 11.32
CA ALA A 63 -2.46 7.86 12.52
C ALA A 63 -2.47 6.34 12.26
N SER A 64 -2.78 5.89 11.03
CA SER A 64 -2.87 4.46 10.68
C SER A 64 -1.71 3.94 9.81
N ILE A 65 -0.60 4.67 9.72
CA ILE A 65 0.59 4.24 8.97
C ILE A 65 1.26 3.08 9.70
N GLY A 66 1.38 1.93 9.02
CA GLY A 66 2.06 0.74 9.56
C GLY A 66 1.17 -0.28 10.29
N ALA A 67 -0.15 -0.10 10.31
CA ALA A 67 -1.07 -1.08 10.91
C ALA A 67 -1.35 -2.27 9.96
N VAL A 68 -0.34 -3.09 9.65
CA VAL A 68 -0.56 -4.45 9.10
C VAL A 68 0.52 -5.42 9.58
N ALA A 69 0.20 -6.17 10.66
CA ALA A 69 0.45 -7.60 10.91
C ALA A 69 0.79 -7.93 12.38
N GLY A 70 -0.21 -8.47 13.10
CA GLY A 70 -0.14 -9.10 14.45
C GLY A 70 -0.63 -8.17 15.56
N GLU A 71 -1.73 -8.36 16.27
CA GLU A 71 -2.49 -9.58 16.63
C GLU A 71 -3.99 -9.26 16.73
N ALA A 72 -4.83 -10.23 16.38
CA ALA A 72 -6.24 -10.22 16.71
C ALA A 72 -6.44 -10.92 18.08
N ASP A 73 -7.12 -10.20 18.97
CA ASP A 73 -8.06 -10.67 20.01
C ASP A 73 -7.56 -11.65 21.10
N VAL A 74 -7.51 -11.19 22.36
CA VAL A 74 -8.36 -11.73 23.46
C VAL A 74 -8.57 -10.63 24.50
N GLY A 75 -9.83 -10.32 24.78
CA GLY A 75 -10.26 -9.29 25.71
C GLY A 75 -9.71 -9.39 27.14
N ARG A 76 -9.49 -8.22 27.74
CA ARG A 76 -9.57 -8.03 29.19
C ARG A 76 -10.00 -6.61 29.50
N GLU A 77 -11.14 -6.50 30.17
CA GLU A 77 -11.66 -5.29 30.77
C GLU A 77 -10.58 -4.63 31.64
N PHE A 78 -10.30 -3.35 31.43
CA PHE A 78 -9.77 -2.51 32.48
C PHE A 78 -10.37 -1.11 32.36
N GLU A 79 -11.09 -0.76 33.41
CA GLU A 79 -11.86 0.45 33.58
C GLU A 79 -10.99 1.72 33.54
N SER A 80 -11.60 2.72 32.91
CA SER A 80 -11.40 4.17 33.03
C SER A 80 -10.37 4.69 34.04
N ARG A 81 -9.38 5.41 33.51
CA ARG A 81 -8.76 6.54 34.19
C ARG A 81 -8.29 7.60 33.17
N GLU A 82 -9.16 8.60 33.00
CA GLU A 82 -8.91 10.05 32.83
C GLU A 82 -7.74 10.41 31.89
N GLU A 83 -8.04 10.75 30.63
CA GLU A 83 -8.22 12.16 30.20
C GLU A 83 -6.98 13.03 30.48
N ASP A 84 -5.90 12.81 29.71
CA ASP A 84 -4.96 13.87 29.27
C ASP A 84 -3.80 13.25 28.44
N ALA A 85 -4.06 12.85 27.18
CA ALA A 85 -3.02 12.71 26.14
C ALA A 85 -3.59 12.41 24.74
N VAL A 86 -4.77 12.93 24.39
CA VAL A 86 -5.16 13.06 22.96
C VAL A 86 -4.45 14.28 22.38
N GLN A 87 -3.13 14.37 22.57
CA GLN A 87 -2.30 15.16 21.67
C GLN A 87 -2.08 14.28 20.47
N GLU A 88 -2.82 14.58 19.41
CA GLU A 88 -2.48 14.31 18.01
C GLU A 88 -1.01 13.89 17.91
N GLN A 89 -0.75 12.59 17.76
CA GLN A 89 0.57 12.13 17.36
C GLN A 89 0.78 12.71 15.97
N GLN A 90 1.33 13.92 15.94
CA GLN A 90 1.87 14.60 14.76
C GLN A 90 2.64 13.53 14.05
N GLY A 91 2.27 13.19 12.81
CA GLY A 91 2.78 12.04 12.05
C GLY A 91 4.27 12.14 11.77
N ILE A 92 5.06 12.12 12.84
CA ILE A 92 6.49 12.31 12.91
C ILE A 92 7.05 10.94 13.23
N PHE A 93 7.90 10.49 12.34
CA PHE A 93 8.48 9.18 12.39
C PHE A 93 10.00 9.28 12.26
N LEU A 94 10.68 8.28 12.77
CA LEU A 94 12.08 8.02 12.51
C LEU A 94 12.20 6.76 11.67
N MET A 95 13.22 6.72 10.82
CA MET A 95 13.58 5.51 10.08
C MET A 95 14.72 4.80 10.80
N GLU A 96 14.43 3.63 11.35
CA GLU A 96 15.40 2.79 12.07
C GLU A 96 15.26 1.34 11.64
N ASP A 97 16.39 0.69 11.35
CA ASP A 97 16.43 -0.72 10.94
C ASP A 97 15.52 -1.03 9.74
N GLY A 98 15.40 -0.09 8.81
CA GLY A 98 14.52 -0.23 7.65
C GLY A 98 13.03 -0.21 7.99
N LYS A 99 12.64 0.30 9.17
CA LYS A 99 11.24 0.44 9.59
C LYS A 99 10.93 1.89 9.95
N LEU A 100 9.69 2.28 9.67
CA LEU A 100 9.15 3.58 10.08
C LEU A 100 8.59 3.45 11.51
N LYS A 101 9.26 4.06 12.50
CA LYS A 101 8.81 4.03 13.90
C LYS A 101 8.23 5.40 14.30
N PRO A 102 7.08 5.44 15.00
CA PRO A 102 6.57 6.68 15.56
C PRO A 102 7.58 7.31 16.52
N PHE A 103 7.75 8.63 16.44
CA PHE A 103 8.63 9.35 17.37
C PHE A 103 7.91 9.63 18.69
N ASN A 104 8.55 9.28 19.81
CA ASN A 104 8.13 9.69 21.15
C ASN A 104 8.96 10.89 21.61
N ARG A 105 8.30 11.91 22.16
CA ARG A 105 8.95 13.14 22.65
C ARG A 105 9.86 12.92 23.84
N ASP A 106 9.63 11.85 24.60
CA ASP A 106 10.46 11.48 25.74
C ASP A 106 11.73 10.72 25.31
N ASP A 107 11.78 10.24 24.06
CA ASP A 107 12.91 9.50 23.53
C ASP A 107 13.96 10.44 22.95
N TYR A 108 15.22 10.24 23.35
CA TYR A 108 16.35 10.87 22.68
C TYR A 108 16.74 10.05 21.45
N THR A 109 16.78 10.70 20.28
CA THR A 109 17.26 10.07 19.03
C THR A 109 18.21 11.01 18.29
N THR A 110 19.23 10.42 17.68
CA THR A 110 20.14 11.09 16.73
C THR A 110 19.71 10.89 15.27
N SER A 111 18.67 10.07 15.04
CA SER A 111 18.15 9.76 13.71
C SER A 111 17.34 10.93 13.17
N ILE A 112 17.30 11.09 11.84
CA ILE A 112 16.50 12.12 11.18
C ILE A 112 15.01 11.84 11.42
N LEU A 113 14.26 12.88 11.80
CA LEU A 113 12.81 12.83 11.92
C LEU A 113 12.15 13.20 10.59
N TYR A 114 11.04 12.54 10.30
CA TYR A 114 10.28 12.68 9.07
C TYR A 114 8.83 12.98 9.43
N GLU A 115 8.30 14.09 8.95
CA GLU A 115 6.87 14.38 9.01
C GLU A 115 6.19 13.77 7.79
N VAL A 116 5.30 12.80 8.01
CA VAL A 116 4.45 12.25 6.96
C VAL A 116 3.28 13.20 6.72
N VAL A 117 3.22 13.72 5.50
CA VAL A 117 2.25 14.74 5.08
C VAL A 117 1.12 14.13 4.23
N GLU A 118 1.40 13.01 3.58
CA GLU A 118 0.46 12.33 2.69
C GLU A 118 0.71 10.82 2.65
N ALA A 119 -0.34 10.05 2.36
CA ALA A 119 -0.27 8.60 2.30
C ALA A 119 -1.12 8.08 1.13
N TYR A 120 -0.68 6.98 0.53
CA TYR A 120 -1.29 6.36 -0.63
C TYR A 120 -1.40 4.85 -0.44
N THR A 121 -2.56 4.26 -0.69
CA THR A 121 -2.67 2.80 -0.85
C THR A 121 -2.24 2.41 -2.25
N VAL A 122 -1.54 1.28 -2.36
CA VAL A 122 -1.08 0.74 -3.64
C VAL A 122 -1.98 -0.41 -4.08
N GLU A 123 -2.47 -0.35 -5.32
CA GLU A 123 -3.22 -1.42 -5.97
C GLU A 123 -2.55 -1.79 -7.30
N CYS A 124 -2.46 -3.07 -7.63
CA CYS A 124 -2.10 -3.51 -8.98
C CYS A 124 -3.37 -3.75 -9.82
N ARG A 125 -3.45 -3.14 -11.00
CA ARG A 125 -4.55 -3.33 -11.96
C ARG A 125 -4.02 -3.80 -13.31
N LEU A 126 -4.79 -4.66 -13.96
CA LEU A 126 -4.56 -5.05 -15.34
C LEU A 126 -5.30 -4.10 -16.28
N VAL A 127 -4.57 -3.43 -17.15
CA VAL A 127 -5.13 -2.50 -18.12
C VAL A 127 -4.72 -2.86 -19.54
N ARG A 128 -5.38 -2.23 -20.53
CA ARG A 128 -5.03 -2.42 -21.93
C ARG A 128 -3.70 -1.71 -22.28
N PRO A 129 -2.92 -2.22 -23.23
CA PRO A 129 -1.61 -1.65 -23.59
C PRO A 129 -1.64 -0.22 -24.13
N GLU A 130 -2.77 0.21 -24.71
CA GLU A 130 -2.90 1.52 -25.37
C GLU A 130 -3.07 2.70 -24.40
N ASP A 131 -3.33 2.42 -23.13
CA ASP A 131 -3.46 3.43 -22.10
C ASP A 131 -2.05 4.02 -21.76
N PRO A 132 -1.83 5.33 -21.56
CA PRO A 132 -0.51 5.86 -21.21
C PRO A 132 -0.26 5.91 -19.69
N GLY A 133 0.93 5.48 -19.24
CA GLY A 133 1.46 5.70 -17.88
C GLY A 133 1.67 4.42 -17.05
N THR A 134 2.77 4.35 -16.28
CA THR A 134 3.15 3.15 -15.51
C THR A 134 2.65 3.19 -14.06
N VAL A 135 2.51 4.39 -13.50
CA VAL A 135 1.90 4.67 -12.18
C VAL A 135 0.74 5.64 -12.38
N VAL A 136 -0.42 5.32 -11.82
CA VAL A 136 -1.63 6.15 -11.89
C VAL A 136 -1.97 6.66 -10.49
N TYR A 137 -2.00 7.98 -10.31
CA TYR A 137 -2.44 8.58 -9.06
C TYR A 137 -3.94 8.82 -9.09
N GLU A 138 -4.68 8.16 -8.20
CA GLU A 138 -6.08 8.46 -7.95
C GLU A 138 -6.18 9.49 -6.81
N GLY A 139 -6.63 10.70 -7.17
CA GLY A 139 -6.71 11.85 -6.27
C GLY A 139 -5.60 12.87 -6.52
N ARG A 140 -5.13 13.52 -5.46
CA ARG A 140 -4.08 14.54 -5.57
C ARG A 140 -2.73 13.86 -5.79
N LYS A 141 -1.99 14.32 -6.82
CA LYS A 141 -0.58 13.97 -6.99
C LYS A 141 0.24 14.38 -5.77
N PRO A 142 1.31 13.63 -5.46
CA PRO A 142 2.18 13.93 -4.35
C PRO A 142 2.89 15.27 -4.52
N SER A 143 3.26 15.88 -3.40
CA SER A 143 4.02 17.12 -3.39
C SER A 143 5.47 16.87 -3.81
N ARG A 144 6.03 17.69 -4.71
CA ARG A 144 7.46 17.64 -5.06
C ARG A 144 8.40 17.96 -3.89
N LYS A 145 7.86 18.46 -2.77
CA LYS A 145 8.62 18.76 -1.55
C LYS A 145 8.74 17.55 -0.62
N THR A 146 7.94 16.50 -0.84
CA THR A 146 7.99 15.27 -0.06
C THR A 146 8.87 14.24 -0.78
N VAL A 147 9.43 13.32 -0.02
CA VAL A 147 10.10 12.13 -0.51
C VAL A 147 9.20 10.92 -0.29
N PRO A 148 9.10 9.98 -1.24
CA PRO A 148 8.29 8.79 -1.07
C PRO A 148 9.02 7.75 -0.22
N ILE A 149 8.30 7.12 0.70
CA ILE A 149 8.72 5.96 1.47
C ILE A 149 7.72 4.84 1.21
N CYS A 150 8.18 3.77 0.57
CA CYS A 150 7.38 2.58 0.29
C CYS A 150 7.36 1.67 1.51
N ILE A 151 6.19 1.32 1.99
CA ILE A 151 5.97 0.38 3.10
C ILE A 151 5.54 -0.95 2.47
N ARG A 152 6.38 -1.96 2.62
CA ARG A 152 6.17 -3.31 2.12
C ARG A 152 5.20 -4.08 3.03
N LYS A 153 4.60 -5.15 2.50
CA LYS A 153 3.69 -6.03 3.25
C LYS A 153 4.33 -6.70 4.47
N ASN A 154 5.67 -6.82 4.50
CA ASN A 154 6.44 -7.34 5.63
C ASN A 154 6.76 -6.26 6.69
N GLY A 155 6.33 -5.01 6.47
CA GLY A 155 6.61 -3.87 7.34
C GLY A 155 7.97 -3.20 7.10
N GLU A 156 8.79 -3.70 6.17
CA GLU A 156 10.02 -3.04 5.75
C GLU A 156 9.69 -1.79 4.92
N CYS A 157 10.54 -0.78 5.07
CA CYS A 157 10.37 0.53 4.47
C CYS A 157 11.56 0.84 3.56
N GLU A 158 11.28 1.33 2.36
CA GLU A 158 12.28 1.79 1.41
C GLU A 158 12.03 3.25 1.07
N MET A 159 12.95 4.13 1.46
CA MET A 159 12.92 5.55 1.11
C MET A 159 13.58 5.77 -0.25
N LEU A 160 12.91 6.49 -1.13
CA LEU A 160 13.45 6.85 -2.43
C LEU A 160 13.88 8.30 -2.46
N SER A 161 14.65 8.64 -3.49
CA SER A 161 15.22 9.97 -3.66
C SER A 161 14.17 11.00 -4.09
N SER A 162 13.19 10.60 -4.91
CA SER A 162 12.09 11.44 -5.35
C SER A 162 10.89 10.62 -5.87
N TRP A 163 9.79 11.30 -6.19
CA TRP A 163 8.62 10.68 -6.82
C TRP A 163 8.87 10.28 -8.27
N GLU A 164 9.71 11.02 -8.99
CA GLU A 164 10.14 10.66 -10.35
C GLU A 164 10.93 9.34 -10.35
N ASP A 165 11.76 9.11 -9.33
CA ASP A 165 12.48 7.85 -9.13
C ASP A 165 11.50 6.67 -9.03
N LEU A 166 10.43 6.81 -8.23
CA LEU A 166 9.35 5.82 -8.13
C LEU A 166 8.63 5.59 -9.47
N GLU A 167 8.37 6.64 -10.25
CA GLU A 167 7.71 6.54 -11.56
C GLU A 167 8.58 5.81 -12.60
N THR A 168 9.90 5.90 -12.47
CA THR A 168 10.87 5.17 -13.32
C THR A 168 11.11 3.73 -12.89
N ARG A 169 10.85 3.40 -11.62
CA ARG A 169 11.02 2.06 -11.03
C ARG A 169 9.73 1.55 -10.36
N PRO A 170 8.63 1.44 -11.12
CA PRO A 170 7.31 1.06 -10.58
C PRO A 170 7.29 -0.35 -9.98
N GLU A 171 8.22 -1.23 -10.34
CA GLU A 171 8.38 -2.57 -9.78
C GLU A 171 8.54 -2.59 -8.25
N LEU A 172 9.02 -1.49 -7.66
CA LEU A 172 9.11 -1.30 -6.20
C LEU A 172 7.74 -1.26 -5.51
N LEU A 173 6.65 -1.07 -6.27
CA LEU A 173 5.28 -1.09 -5.78
C LEU A 173 4.66 -2.49 -5.75
N SER A 174 5.35 -3.50 -6.27
CA SER A 174 4.82 -4.88 -6.38
C SER A 174 4.50 -5.51 -5.02
N ASP A 175 5.32 -5.21 -4.01
CA ASP A 175 5.17 -5.69 -2.65
C ASP A 175 4.86 -4.57 -1.64
N ALA A 176 4.76 -3.33 -2.10
CA ALA A 176 4.27 -2.21 -1.30
C ALA A 176 2.76 -2.34 -1.02
N CYS A 177 2.36 -2.16 0.24
CA CYS A 177 0.96 -1.99 0.62
C CYS A 177 0.58 -0.50 0.72
N GLU A 178 1.55 0.34 1.05
CA GLU A 178 1.38 1.77 1.25
C GLU A 178 2.62 2.54 0.80
N VAL A 179 2.43 3.76 0.32
CA VAL A 179 3.52 4.71 0.08
C VAL A 179 3.17 6.01 0.78
N VAL A 180 4.09 6.52 1.58
CA VAL A 180 3.93 7.79 2.29
C VAL A 180 4.83 8.87 1.70
N GLY A 181 4.31 10.09 1.61
CA GLY A 181 5.09 11.28 1.31
C GLY A 181 5.52 11.97 2.57
N ALA A 182 6.83 12.00 2.81
CA ALA A 182 7.41 12.55 4.03
C ALA A 182 8.33 13.74 3.77
N THR A 183 8.45 14.64 4.74
CA THR A 183 9.39 15.76 4.72
C THR A 183 10.40 15.60 5.86
N PRO A 184 11.72 15.64 5.60
CA PRO A 184 12.71 15.59 6.66
C PRO A 184 12.64 16.86 7.51
N LEU A 185 12.61 16.70 8.83
CA LEU A 185 12.60 17.80 9.79
C LEU A 185 14.02 18.19 10.19
N LYS A 186 14.25 19.49 10.30
CA LYS A 186 15.48 20.01 10.90
C LYS A 186 15.40 19.82 12.41
N GLN A 187 16.30 19.04 12.97
CA GLN A 187 16.43 18.90 14.43
C GLN A 187 17.13 20.14 15.00
N ALA A 188 16.54 20.74 16.04
CA ALA A 188 17.14 21.80 16.83
C ALA A 188 17.18 21.36 18.30
N PHE A 189 18.37 21.23 18.86
CA PHE A 189 18.54 20.88 20.27
C PHE A 189 18.50 22.15 21.12
N VAL A 190 17.59 22.20 22.10
CA VAL A 190 17.48 23.32 23.04
C VAL A 190 18.25 22.97 24.31
N LEU A 191 19.40 23.60 24.52
CA LEU A 191 20.16 23.47 25.77
C LEU A 191 19.49 24.31 26.86
N ARG A 192 19.01 23.66 27.92
CA ARG A 192 18.51 24.36 29.12
C ARG A 192 19.63 24.48 30.14
N ARG A 193 19.88 25.70 30.62
CA ARG A 193 20.82 25.98 31.72
C ARG A 193 20.21 25.40 33.01
N LYS A 194 21.01 24.62 33.75
CA LYS A 194 20.68 24.16 35.11
C LYS A 194 20.69 25.33 36.09
#